data_AF-A0A819GRU7-F1
#
_entry.id   AF-A0A819GRU7-F1
#
_cell.length_a   1.000
_cell.length_b   1.000
_cell.length_c   1.000
_cell.angle_alpha   90.00
_cell.angle_beta   90.00
_cell.angle_gamma   90.00
#
_symmetry.space_group_name_H-M   'P 1'
#
loop_
_entity.id
_entity.type
_entity.pdbx_description
1 polymer ?
#
loop_
_entity_poly.entity_id
_entity_poly.type
_entity_poly.pdbx_seq_one_letter_code
_entity_poly.pdbx_strand_id
1 'polypeptide(L)'
;DGYFHLVWVWRESPDASSNHDLSYARSKDLISWETSTGKSLILPITLETCEIIDPVPQKGGMINGNTKIGFDHQGRVTISYHKNDANNYTQPWTARLENGIWKKYQITNWPWHWDFSGGGTLTFAISLGRVTKENDGNLTQTFSHIKFGNGTWSINPENLNATGKLQRETIPPSLLKVEGTFPGLGVQILEDSGHNNITDTRYILRWETLSSNRDEPRPPPYPTPSILRVYTIKIVYTDF
;
A
#
# COMPACT_ATOMS: atom_id res chain seq x y z
N ASP A 1 -6.69 -3.59 18.03
CA ASP A 1 -6.53 -2.86 19.32
C ASP A 1 -7.78 -2.05 19.72
N GLY A 2 -8.89 -2.16 18.98
CA GLY A 2 -10.13 -1.44 19.31
C GLY A 2 -10.18 0.00 18.81
N TYR A 3 -9.24 0.40 17.95
CA TYR A 3 -9.21 1.72 17.34
C TYR A 3 -9.53 1.66 15.84
N PHE A 4 -10.15 2.73 15.36
CA PHE A 4 -10.11 3.15 13.97
C PHE A 4 -8.82 3.94 13.77
N HIS A 5 -8.03 3.53 12.78
CA HIS A 5 -6.78 4.19 12.43
C HIS A 5 -6.94 4.96 11.13
N LEU A 6 -6.45 6.20 11.12
CA LEU A 6 -6.45 7.08 9.96
C LEU A 6 -5.02 7.48 9.62
N VAL A 7 -4.65 7.28 8.36
CA VAL A 7 -3.41 7.77 7.78
C VAL A 7 -3.75 8.56 6.51
N TRP A 8 -3.09 9.67 6.31
CA TRP A 8 -3.28 10.49 5.11
C TRP A 8 -2.01 11.24 4.73
N VAL A 9 -2.04 11.84 3.55
CA VAL A 9 -1.03 12.77 3.05
C VAL A 9 -1.74 14.07 2.69
N TRP A 10 -1.01 15.17 2.75
CA TRP A 10 -1.49 16.48 2.32
C TRP A 10 -1.17 16.73 0.86
N ARG A 11 -1.94 17.61 0.20
CA ARG A 11 -1.75 17.96 -1.20
C ARG A 11 -2.17 19.41 -1.43
N GLU A 12 -1.24 20.26 -1.80
CA GLU A 12 -1.47 21.70 -1.96
C GLU A 12 -2.17 22.08 -3.27
N SER A 13 -2.12 21.23 -4.28
CA SER A 13 -2.69 21.52 -5.61
C SER A 13 -3.24 20.27 -6.29
N PRO A 14 -4.00 20.40 -7.39
CA PRO A 14 -4.39 19.25 -8.20
C PRO A 14 -3.24 18.44 -8.80
N ASP A 15 -1.98 18.90 -8.71
CA ASP A 15 -0.80 18.14 -9.13
C ASP A 15 -0.39 17.12 -8.05
N ALA A 16 -0.20 15.86 -8.45
CA ALA A 16 0.22 14.78 -7.56
C ALA A 16 1.62 15.02 -6.97
N SER A 17 2.47 15.77 -7.69
CA SER A 17 3.81 16.13 -7.21
C SER A 17 3.78 17.03 -5.97
N SER A 18 2.63 17.67 -5.71
CA SER A 18 2.40 18.49 -4.51
C SER A 18 1.96 17.70 -3.29
N ASN A 19 1.96 16.37 -3.33
CA ASN A 19 1.75 15.54 -2.14
C ASN A 19 2.91 15.66 -1.15
N HIS A 20 2.61 15.74 0.14
CA HIS A 20 3.59 15.91 1.23
C HIS A 20 3.03 15.41 2.57
N ASP A 21 3.89 15.38 3.59
CA ASP A 21 3.55 15.17 5.00
C ASP A 21 2.65 13.96 5.31
N LEU A 22 3.27 12.83 5.70
CA LEU A 22 2.54 11.65 6.16
C LEU A 22 2.01 11.87 7.57
N SER A 23 0.70 11.81 7.74
CA SER A 23 0.01 12.18 8.98
C SER A 23 -0.82 11.03 9.55
N TYR A 24 -1.09 11.08 10.86
CA TYR A 24 -1.81 10.02 11.58
C TYR A 24 -2.78 10.54 12.64
N ALA A 25 -3.86 9.77 12.85
CA ALA A 25 -4.76 9.90 13.98
C ALA A 25 -5.43 8.55 14.26
N ARG A 26 -5.96 8.37 15.48
CA ARG A 26 -6.83 7.23 15.81
C ARG A 26 -8.03 7.65 16.64
N SER A 27 -9.06 6.81 16.64
CA SER A 27 -10.30 7.05 17.38
C SER A 27 -10.92 5.73 17.84
N LYS A 28 -11.63 5.71 18.96
CA LYS A 28 -12.43 4.55 19.39
C LYS A 28 -13.87 4.60 18.90
N ASP A 29 -14.36 5.78 18.53
CA ASP A 29 -15.78 6.07 18.31
C ASP A 29 -16.07 6.86 17.03
N LEU A 30 -15.03 7.20 16.25
CA LEU A 30 -15.07 8.08 15.07
C LEU A 30 -15.50 9.53 15.35
N ILE A 31 -15.68 9.89 16.63
CA ILE A 31 -16.08 11.22 17.08
C ILE A 31 -14.88 11.93 17.71
N SER A 32 -14.19 11.25 18.63
CA SER A 32 -13.05 11.77 19.38
C SER A 32 -11.76 11.22 18.79
N TRP A 33 -10.85 12.11 18.39
CA TRP A 33 -9.59 11.73 17.75
C TRP A 33 -8.39 12.05 18.63
N GLU A 34 -7.36 11.21 18.56
CA GLU A 34 -6.11 11.36 19.29
C GLU A 34 -4.89 11.00 18.42
N THR A 35 -3.72 11.51 18.81
CA THR A 35 -2.44 11.09 18.27
C THR A 35 -2.14 9.63 18.62
N SER A 36 -1.10 9.07 18.01
CA SER A 36 -0.55 7.74 18.31
C SER A 36 -0.17 7.54 19.78
N THR A 37 0.15 8.64 20.47
CA THR A 37 0.52 8.69 21.90
C THR A 37 -0.65 9.05 22.83
N GLY A 38 -1.87 9.22 22.31
CA GLY A 38 -3.07 9.48 23.11
C GLY A 38 -3.34 10.95 23.44
N LYS A 39 -2.63 11.90 22.80
CA LYS A 39 -2.96 13.32 22.94
C LYS A 39 -4.21 13.62 22.11
N SER A 40 -5.26 14.17 22.74
CA SER A 40 -6.48 14.57 22.02
C SER A 40 -6.19 15.58 20.91
N LEU A 41 -6.85 15.41 19.77
CA LEU A 41 -6.81 16.30 18.62
C LEU A 41 -8.08 17.15 18.58
N ILE A 42 -7.91 18.44 18.26
CA ILE A 42 -9.03 19.36 18.06
C ILE A 42 -9.50 19.22 16.61
N LEU A 43 -10.81 19.12 16.41
CA LEU A 43 -11.40 19.08 15.09
C LEU A 43 -11.74 20.51 14.61
N PRO A 44 -11.61 20.81 13.30
CA PRO A 44 -11.07 19.94 12.26
C PRO A 44 -9.56 19.72 12.43
N ILE A 45 -9.08 18.52 12.04
CA ILE A 45 -7.65 18.22 12.01
C ILE A 45 -7.03 18.99 10.84
N THR A 46 -6.06 19.85 11.14
CA THR A 46 -5.32 20.67 10.17
C THR A 46 -3.85 20.25 10.12
N LEU A 47 -3.10 20.69 9.11
CA LEU A 47 -1.66 20.44 9.04
C LEU A 47 -0.93 20.94 10.30
N GLU A 48 -1.35 22.10 10.85
CA GLU A 48 -0.78 22.70 12.07
C GLU A 48 -1.06 21.89 13.35
N THR A 49 -2.14 21.12 13.37
CA THR A 49 -2.64 20.46 14.60
C THR A 49 -2.48 18.94 14.59
N CYS A 50 -2.27 18.34 13.42
CA CYS A 50 -2.14 16.91 13.26
C CYS A 50 -0.81 16.35 13.80
N GLU A 51 -0.75 15.03 13.93
CA GLU A 51 0.50 14.33 14.14
C GLU A 51 1.15 13.98 12.80
N ILE A 52 2.37 14.48 12.58
CA ILE A 52 3.20 14.12 11.42
C ILE A 52 4.06 12.90 11.78
N ILE A 53 3.87 11.80 11.04
CA ILE A 53 4.74 10.62 11.07
C ILE A 53 6.07 10.96 10.39
N ASP A 54 5.98 11.54 9.20
CA ASP A 54 7.14 11.86 8.37
C ASP A 54 6.91 13.14 7.56
N PRO A 55 7.71 14.20 7.79
CA PRO A 55 7.57 15.47 7.09
C PRO A 55 8.20 15.40 5.69
N VAL A 56 7.61 14.58 4.81
CA VAL A 56 8.08 14.42 3.43
C VAL A 56 7.70 15.67 2.65
N PRO A 57 8.65 16.38 2.02
CA PRO A 57 8.32 17.59 1.26
C PRO A 57 7.58 17.26 -0.03
N GLN A 58 6.96 18.26 -0.65
CA GLN A 58 6.50 18.16 -2.03
C GLN A 58 7.63 17.69 -2.94
N LYS A 59 7.30 16.88 -3.96
CA LYS A 59 8.27 16.19 -4.83
C LYS A 59 9.20 15.23 -4.09
N GLY A 60 8.93 14.93 -2.82
CA GLY A 60 9.66 13.96 -2.01
C GLY A 60 9.30 12.50 -2.30
N GLY A 61 8.66 12.21 -3.44
CA GLY A 61 8.37 10.85 -3.88
C GLY A 61 7.20 10.17 -3.16
N MET A 62 6.24 10.92 -2.60
CA MET A 62 5.07 10.40 -1.90
C MET A 62 3.79 10.54 -2.74
N ILE A 63 3.10 9.43 -3.03
CA ILE A 63 1.80 9.46 -3.70
C ILE A 63 0.67 9.17 -2.71
N ASN A 64 -0.45 9.87 -2.85
CA ASN A 64 -1.69 9.53 -2.14
C ASN A 64 -2.21 8.14 -2.54
N GLY A 65 -2.88 7.44 -1.63
CA GLY A 65 -3.48 6.12 -1.89
C GLY A 65 -2.51 4.92 -1.78
N ASN A 66 -1.21 5.17 -1.62
CA ASN A 66 -0.18 4.13 -1.44
C ASN A 66 0.41 4.11 -0.01
N THR A 67 -0.39 4.53 0.97
CA THR A 67 -0.09 4.45 2.40
C THR A 67 -0.93 3.33 3.03
N LYS A 68 -0.30 2.32 3.61
CA LYS A 68 -1.00 1.13 4.15
C LYS A 68 -0.79 0.98 5.64
N ILE A 69 -1.89 0.85 6.38
CA ILE A 69 -1.88 0.59 7.82
C ILE A 69 -1.77 -0.92 8.05
N GLY A 70 -0.80 -1.32 8.86
CA GLY A 70 -0.59 -2.69 9.32
C GLY A 70 -0.25 -2.73 10.81
N PHE A 71 0.07 -3.92 11.31
CA PHE A 71 0.43 -4.12 12.72
C PHE A 71 1.53 -5.16 12.84
N ASP A 72 2.41 -4.99 13.83
CA ASP A 72 3.38 -6.01 14.20
C ASP A 72 2.83 -7.00 15.24
N HIS A 73 3.68 -7.94 15.68
CA HIS A 73 3.32 -8.97 16.67
C HIS A 73 2.93 -8.43 18.04
N GLN A 74 3.41 -7.24 18.40
CA GLN A 74 3.07 -6.57 19.65
C GLN A 74 1.79 -5.71 19.51
N GLY A 75 1.17 -5.72 18.33
CA GLY A 75 0.01 -4.88 18.02
C GLY A 75 0.38 -3.41 17.82
N ARG A 76 1.66 -3.07 17.63
CA ARG A 76 2.07 -1.70 17.32
C ARG A 76 1.70 -1.38 15.88
N VAL A 77 1.17 -0.19 15.67
CA VAL A 77 0.79 0.30 14.34
C VAL A 77 2.03 0.46 13.48
N THR A 78 1.94 -0.01 12.24
CA THR A 78 2.93 0.19 11.20
C THR A 78 2.30 0.88 9.99
N ILE A 79 3.07 1.72 9.32
CA ILE A 79 2.62 2.46 8.14
C ILE A 79 3.61 2.22 7.02
N SER A 80 3.17 1.53 5.97
CA SER A 80 3.93 1.31 4.75
C SER A 80 3.68 2.45 3.77
N TYR A 81 4.72 3.07 3.24
CA TYR A 81 4.67 4.20 2.31
C TYR A 81 5.93 4.24 1.45
N HIS A 82 6.05 5.21 0.55
CA HIS A 82 7.29 5.46 -0.17
C HIS A 82 7.64 6.94 -0.20
N LYS A 83 8.94 7.22 -0.26
CA LYS A 83 9.52 8.55 -0.43
C LYS A 83 10.91 8.45 -1.04
N ASN A 84 11.45 9.58 -1.46
CA ASN A 84 12.82 9.68 -1.94
C ASN A 84 13.80 9.61 -0.76
N ASP A 85 14.89 8.87 -0.95
CA ASP A 85 16.04 8.85 -0.06
C ASP A 85 16.97 10.05 -0.30
N ALA A 86 18.10 10.08 0.40
CA ALA A 86 19.09 11.16 0.29
C ALA A 86 19.73 11.30 -1.11
N ASN A 87 19.67 10.26 -1.94
CA ASN A 87 20.15 10.28 -3.33
C ASN A 87 19.04 10.61 -4.34
N ASN A 88 17.86 11.02 -3.84
CA ASN A 88 16.66 11.25 -4.63
C ASN A 88 16.11 9.97 -5.30
N TYR A 89 16.40 8.78 -4.78
CA TYR A 89 15.80 7.53 -5.27
C TYR A 89 14.55 7.17 -4.47
N THR A 90 13.48 6.79 -5.15
CA THR A 90 12.20 6.44 -4.51
C THR A 90 12.30 5.06 -3.89
N GLN A 91 12.21 5.00 -2.56
CA GLN A 91 12.26 3.75 -1.79
C GLN A 91 10.91 3.49 -1.09
N PRO A 92 10.53 2.22 -0.88
CA PRO A 92 9.58 1.84 0.15
C PRO A 92 10.16 2.08 1.56
N TRP A 93 9.30 2.54 2.45
CA TRP A 93 9.56 2.76 3.86
C TRP A 93 8.45 2.15 4.71
N THR A 94 8.80 1.76 5.93
CA THR A 94 7.85 1.39 6.97
C THR A 94 8.11 2.25 8.20
N ALA A 95 7.07 2.94 8.68
CA ALA A 95 7.10 3.65 9.95
C ALA A 95 6.44 2.83 11.05
N ARG A 96 6.95 2.91 12.29
CA ARG A 96 6.37 2.28 13.48
C ARG A 96 6.56 3.17 14.70
N LEU A 97 5.56 3.21 15.57
CA LEU A 97 5.65 3.93 16.84
C LEU A 97 6.49 3.13 17.84
N GLU A 98 7.58 3.72 18.31
CA GLU A 98 8.49 3.13 19.31
C GLU A 98 8.78 4.15 20.40
N ASN A 99 8.49 3.79 21.65
CA ASN A 99 8.70 4.66 22.81
C ASN A 99 8.09 6.06 22.63
N GLY A 100 6.90 6.12 22.02
CA GLY A 100 6.17 7.36 21.75
C GLY A 100 6.70 8.18 20.56
N ILE A 101 7.61 7.63 19.74
CA ILE A 101 8.21 8.32 18.60
C ILE A 101 8.09 7.45 17.34
N TRP A 102 7.67 8.04 16.22
CA TRP A 102 7.68 7.35 14.93
C TRP A 102 9.11 7.12 14.43
N LYS A 103 9.50 5.85 14.36
CA LYS A 103 10.72 5.39 13.70
C LYS A 103 10.39 5.00 12.26
N LYS A 104 11.34 5.22 11.35
CA LYS A 104 11.16 5.09 9.89
C LYS A 104 12.29 4.28 9.32
N TYR A 105 11.95 3.19 8.64
CA TYR A 105 12.89 2.20 8.15
C TYR A 105 12.77 2.09 6.63
N GLN A 106 13.90 2.28 5.94
CA GLN A 106 13.99 2.11 4.51
C GLN A 106 14.09 0.62 4.18
N ILE A 107 13.24 0.13 3.28
CA ILE A 107 13.14 -1.32 2.99
C ILE A 107 14.16 -1.76 1.94
N THR A 108 14.50 -0.89 0.99
CA THR A 108 15.35 -1.22 -0.15
C THR A 108 16.45 -0.19 -0.38
N ASN A 109 17.36 -0.46 -1.33
CA ASN A 109 18.35 0.51 -1.80
C ASN A 109 18.36 0.52 -3.33
N TRP A 110 17.22 0.85 -3.93
CA TRP A 110 17.03 0.82 -5.38
C TRP A 110 17.62 2.06 -6.04
N PRO A 111 18.46 1.94 -7.09
CA PRO A 111 18.95 3.09 -7.84
C PRO A 111 17.91 3.53 -8.88
N TRP A 112 16.77 4.03 -8.42
CA TRP A 112 15.63 4.40 -9.26
C TRP A 112 14.79 5.51 -8.66
N HIS A 113 14.31 6.42 -9.50
CA HIS A 113 13.49 7.56 -9.12
C HIS A 113 12.14 7.51 -9.84
N TRP A 114 11.06 7.72 -9.10
CA TRP A 114 9.74 7.94 -9.68
C TRP A 114 9.44 9.44 -9.76
N ASP A 115 9.55 10.00 -10.96
CA ASP A 115 9.09 11.37 -11.23
C ASP A 115 7.63 11.32 -11.69
N PHE A 116 6.70 11.68 -10.79
CA PHE A 116 5.26 11.75 -11.11
C PHE A 116 4.72 13.15 -10.88
N SER A 117 3.81 13.54 -11.77
CA SER A 117 3.10 14.81 -11.72
C SER A 117 1.78 14.75 -12.51
N GLY A 118 0.99 15.80 -12.36
CA GLY A 118 -0.30 16.01 -13.00
C GLY A 118 -1.49 15.57 -12.14
N GLY A 119 -2.67 15.75 -12.72
CA GLY A 119 -3.94 15.32 -12.16
C GLY A 119 -4.46 13.99 -12.73
N GLY A 120 -5.68 13.65 -12.32
CA GLY A 120 -6.39 12.43 -12.70
C GLY A 120 -5.79 11.15 -12.12
N THR A 121 -6.36 10.00 -12.50
CA THR A 121 -5.81 8.70 -12.09
C THR A 121 -4.42 8.45 -12.69
N LEU A 122 -3.42 8.27 -11.82
CA LEU A 122 -2.05 7.88 -12.18
C LEU A 122 -1.84 6.38 -12.02
N THR A 123 -1.13 5.76 -12.96
CA THR A 123 -0.65 4.38 -12.80
C THR A 123 0.53 4.36 -11.84
N PHE A 124 0.43 3.58 -10.77
CA PHE A 124 1.50 3.50 -9.78
C PHE A 124 2.68 2.67 -10.30
N ALA A 125 3.88 3.24 -10.21
CA ALA A 125 5.12 2.53 -10.56
C ALA A 125 5.61 1.62 -9.42
N ILE A 126 5.15 1.90 -8.20
CA ILE A 126 5.36 1.13 -6.98
C ILE A 126 4.02 0.98 -6.26
N SER A 127 3.65 -0.22 -5.84
CA SER A 127 2.50 -0.45 -4.95
C SER A 127 2.95 -1.25 -3.75
N LEU A 128 2.47 -0.86 -2.56
CA LEU A 128 2.84 -1.48 -1.30
C LEU A 128 1.62 -2.12 -0.65
N GLY A 129 1.83 -3.29 -0.04
CA GLY A 129 0.94 -3.86 0.95
C GLY A 129 1.22 -3.31 2.34
N ARG A 130 0.33 -3.68 3.28
CA ARG A 130 0.55 -3.45 4.72
C ARG A 130 1.56 -4.44 5.27
N VAL A 131 2.22 -4.08 6.36
CA VAL A 131 2.91 -5.07 7.18
C VAL A 131 1.88 -6.02 7.81
N THR A 132 2.12 -7.32 7.66
CA THR A 132 1.28 -8.40 8.15
C THR A 132 2.08 -9.26 9.10
N LYS A 133 1.45 -9.68 10.21
CA LYS A 133 2.02 -10.65 11.13
C LYS A 133 1.76 -12.08 10.63
N GLU A 134 2.81 -12.89 10.56
CA GLU A 134 2.72 -14.30 10.19
C GLU A 134 2.73 -15.21 11.44
N ASN A 135 2.26 -16.44 11.31
CA ASN A 135 2.14 -17.37 12.45
C ASN A 135 3.49 -17.79 13.06
N ASP A 136 4.58 -17.67 12.29
CA ASP A 136 5.95 -18.03 12.69
C ASP A 136 6.69 -16.91 13.45
N GLY A 137 6.02 -15.76 13.70
CA GLY A 137 6.64 -14.62 14.36
C GLY A 137 7.42 -13.69 13.41
N ASN A 138 7.45 -13.96 12.11
CA ASN A 138 7.96 -13.02 11.12
C ASN A 138 6.90 -11.98 10.72
N LEU A 139 7.35 -10.86 10.17
CA LEU A 139 6.47 -9.89 9.53
C LEU A 139 6.65 -9.97 8.01
N THR A 140 5.60 -9.70 7.25
CA THR A 140 5.65 -9.69 5.80
C THR A 140 5.07 -8.41 5.22
N GLN A 141 5.53 -8.03 4.04
CA GLN A 141 5.00 -6.87 3.31
C GLN A 141 5.06 -7.12 1.81
N THR A 142 3.91 -7.10 1.14
CA THR A 142 3.84 -7.28 -0.32
C THR A 142 4.24 -6.01 -1.06
N PHE A 143 4.76 -6.16 -2.27
CA PHE A 143 5.05 -5.04 -3.15
C PHE A 143 4.96 -5.43 -4.63
N SER A 144 4.76 -4.43 -5.47
CA SER A 144 4.99 -4.50 -6.91
C SER A 144 5.77 -3.28 -7.37
N HIS A 145 6.72 -3.47 -8.27
CA HIS A 145 7.53 -2.42 -8.85
C HIS A 145 7.73 -2.66 -10.35
N ILE A 146 7.63 -1.59 -11.16
CA ILE A 146 7.75 -1.70 -12.62
C ILE A 146 9.11 -2.23 -13.11
N LYS A 147 10.18 -2.00 -12.34
CA LYS A 147 11.56 -2.41 -12.67
C LYS A 147 12.12 -3.55 -11.82
N PHE A 148 11.68 -3.70 -10.57
CA PHE A 148 12.30 -4.61 -9.59
C PHE A 148 11.41 -5.81 -9.26
N GLY A 149 10.39 -6.02 -10.09
CA GLY A 149 9.43 -7.12 -9.97
C GLY A 149 8.41 -6.89 -8.86
N ASN A 150 7.73 -7.97 -8.49
CA ASN A 150 6.78 -8.02 -7.40
C ASN A 150 7.17 -9.15 -6.44
N GLY A 151 6.55 -9.18 -5.26
CA GLY A 151 6.76 -10.25 -4.28
C GLY A 151 6.35 -9.83 -2.88
N THR A 152 6.86 -10.57 -1.90
CA THR A 152 6.66 -10.31 -0.47
C THR A 152 8.02 -10.20 0.20
N TRP A 153 8.29 -9.12 0.92
CA TRP A 153 9.45 -9.05 1.80
C TRP A 153 9.15 -9.78 3.10
N SER A 154 10.12 -10.54 3.61
CA SER A 154 10.19 -10.85 5.04
C SER A 154 10.82 -9.66 5.75
N ILE A 155 10.21 -9.24 6.85
CA ILE A 155 10.54 -8.04 7.61
C ILE A 155 10.92 -8.48 9.02
N ASN A 156 12.09 -8.03 9.48
CA ASN A 156 12.55 -8.30 10.83
C ASN A 156 11.63 -7.58 11.85
N PRO A 157 11.07 -8.29 12.85
CA PRO A 157 10.13 -7.68 13.80
C PRO A 157 10.78 -6.67 14.76
N GLU A 158 12.09 -6.71 14.96
CA GLU A 158 12.79 -5.80 15.88
C GLU A 158 13.16 -4.48 15.19
N ASN A 159 13.65 -4.53 13.96
CA ASN A 159 14.17 -3.33 13.27
C ASN A 159 13.47 -2.98 11.95
N LEU A 160 12.44 -3.72 11.55
CA LEU A 160 11.65 -3.51 10.33
C LEU A 160 12.44 -3.47 9.01
N ASN A 161 13.70 -3.90 9.01
CA ASN A 161 14.46 -4.08 7.79
C ASN A 161 13.97 -5.33 7.04
N ALA A 162 14.02 -5.27 5.70
CA ALA A 162 13.81 -6.47 4.89
C ALA A 162 14.96 -7.46 5.10
N THR A 163 14.63 -8.70 5.46
CA THR A 163 15.59 -9.80 5.65
C THR A 163 15.70 -10.70 4.42
N GLY A 164 14.77 -10.56 3.47
CA GLY A 164 14.74 -11.32 2.23
C GLY A 164 13.44 -11.14 1.47
N LYS A 165 13.35 -11.80 0.32
CA LYS A 165 12.10 -11.95 -0.43
C LYS A 165 11.57 -13.37 -0.21
N LEU A 166 10.30 -13.46 0.14
CA LEU A 166 9.54 -14.71 0.16
C LEU A 166 8.85 -14.87 -1.19
N GLN A 167 9.00 -16.05 -1.78
CA GLN A 167 8.19 -16.43 -2.92
C GLN A 167 6.86 -16.97 -2.39
N ARG A 168 5.82 -16.15 -2.51
CA ARG A 168 4.45 -16.55 -2.20
C ARG A 168 3.66 -16.51 -3.50
N GLU A 169 3.27 -17.67 -4.00
CA GLU A 169 2.28 -17.72 -5.08
C GLU A 169 0.92 -17.38 -4.49
N THR A 170 0.59 -16.09 -4.50
CA THR A 170 -0.74 -15.64 -4.06
C THR A 170 -1.76 -15.91 -5.16
N ILE A 171 -1.43 -15.61 -6.42
CA ILE A 171 -2.34 -15.73 -7.56
C ILE A 171 -1.75 -16.74 -8.57
N PRO A 172 -2.51 -17.80 -8.94
CA PRO A 172 -2.08 -18.72 -9.99
C PRO A 172 -1.76 -17.96 -11.28
N PRO A 173 -0.59 -18.20 -11.92
CA PRO A 173 -0.18 -17.46 -13.13
C PRO A 173 -1.19 -17.53 -14.28
N SER A 174 -1.97 -18.62 -14.38
CA SER A 174 -3.04 -18.76 -15.36
C SER A 174 -4.12 -17.69 -15.25
N LEU A 175 -4.39 -17.17 -14.05
CA LEU A 175 -5.37 -16.11 -13.81
C LEU A 175 -4.87 -14.72 -14.23
N LEU A 176 -3.57 -14.56 -14.44
CA LEU A 176 -2.97 -13.31 -14.92
C LEU A 176 -2.98 -13.18 -16.45
N LYS A 177 -3.36 -14.25 -17.17
CA LYS A 177 -3.47 -14.24 -18.62
C LYS A 177 -4.72 -13.47 -19.05
N VAL A 178 -4.57 -12.57 -20.02
CA VAL A 178 -5.69 -11.88 -20.68
C VAL A 178 -6.40 -12.86 -21.62
N GLU A 179 -7.72 -12.94 -21.51
CA GLU A 179 -8.61 -13.78 -22.32
C GLU A 179 -9.20 -13.02 -23.50
N GLY A 180 -9.50 -11.73 -23.33
CA GLY A 180 -10.03 -10.87 -24.38
C GLY A 180 -9.02 -10.53 -25.47
N THR A 181 -9.52 -10.17 -26.65
CA THR A 181 -8.69 -9.84 -27.82
C THR A 181 -8.53 -8.34 -28.07
N PHE A 182 -9.23 -7.49 -27.29
CA PHE A 182 -9.17 -6.04 -27.47
C PHE A 182 -7.80 -5.48 -27.03
N PRO A 183 -7.11 -4.67 -27.86
CA PRO A 183 -5.79 -4.13 -27.53
C PRO A 183 -5.78 -3.32 -26.23
N GLY A 184 -4.81 -3.63 -25.35
CA GLY A 184 -4.62 -2.92 -24.09
C GLY A 184 -5.48 -3.41 -22.92
N LEU A 185 -6.24 -4.50 -23.09
CA LEU A 185 -6.88 -5.18 -21.96
C LEU A 185 -5.81 -5.66 -20.96
N GLY A 186 -6.09 -5.44 -19.68
CA GLY A 186 -5.33 -5.96 -18.56
C GLY A 186 -6.25 -6.68 -17.59
N VAL A 187 -5.71 -7.70 -16.93
CA VAL A 187 -6.39 -8.41 -15.85
C VAL A 187 -6.42 -7.52 -14.61
N GLN A 188 -7.61 -7.38 -14.03
CA GLN A 188 -7.86 -6.76 -12.74
C GLN A 188 -8.18 -7.85 -11.72
N ILE A 189 -7.62 -7.75 -10.52
CA ILE A 189 -7.85 -8.67 -9.42
C ILE A 189 -8.13 -7.88 -8.14
N LEU A 190 -9.16 -8.28 -7.41
CA LEU A 190 -9.45 -7.80 -6.06
C LEU A 190 -9.55 -8.98 -5.12
N GLU A 191 -8.86 -8.91 -3.98
CA GLU A 191 -8.95 -9.93 -2.93
C GLU A 191 -10.15 -9.65 -2.01
N ASP A 192 -10.68 -10.68 -1.37
CA ASP A 192 -11.74 -10.51 -0.39
C ASP A 192 -11.30 -9.72 0.86
N SER A 193 -12.29 -9.24 1.62
CA SER A 193 -12.08 -8.59 2.93
C SER A 193 -12.01 -9.59 4.08
N GLY A 194 -11.90 -10.88 3.78
CA GLY A 194 -11.94 -11.98 4.73
C GLY A 194 -10.72 -11.97 5.64
N HIS A 195 -10.97 -11.95 6.95
CA HIS A 195 -9.98 -12.34 7.95
C HIS A 195 -10.08 -13.86 8.01
N ASN A 196 -9.30 -14.58 7.20
CA ASN A 196 -9.51 -16.02 6.99
C ASN A 196 -9.36 -16.82 8.30
N ASN A 197 -10.50 -17.08 8.95
CA ASN A 197 -10.70 -18.11 9.96
C ASN A 197 -11.28 -19.40 9.35
N ILE A 198 -11.24 -19.54 8.01
CA ILE A 198 -11.68 -20.75 7.30
C ILE A 198 -10.50 -21.26 6.45
N THR A 199 -9.84 -22.30 6.96
CA THR A 199 -9.01 -23.31 6.26
C THR A 199 -8.46 -22.92 4.89
N ASP A 200 -7.21 -22.42 4.83
CA ASP A 200 -6.35 -22.30 3.63
C ASP A 200 -7.01 -21.78 2.34
N THR A 201 -8.11 -21.04 2.44
CA THR A 201 -8.93 -20.70 1.28
C THR A 201 -9.29 -19.22 1.33
N ARG A 202 -9.18 -18.55 0.19
CA ARG A 202 -9.55 -17.14 0.00
C ARG A 202 -10.32 -16.98 -1.31
N TYR A 203 -11.07 -15.91 -1.44
CA TYR A 203 -11.75 -15.53 -2.65
C TYR A 203 -11.03 -14.38 -3.35
N ILE A 204 -11.03 -14.43 -4.67
CA ILE A 204 -10.60 -13.32 -5.51
C ILE A 204 -11.66 -13.02 -6.57
N LEU A 205 -11.82 -11.75 -6.86
CA LEU A 205 -12.61 -11.24 -7.97
C LEU A 205 -11.66 -10.91 -9.12
N ARG A 206 -11.91 -11.44 -10.32
CA ARG A 206 -11.11 -11.22 -11.53
C ARG A 206 -11.98 -10.68 -12.67
N TRP A 207 -11.51 -9.66 -13.37
CA TRP A 207 -12.13 -9.15 -14.60
C TRP A 207 -11.08 -8.52 -15.53
N GLU A 208 -11.47 -8.11 -16.73
CA GLU A 208 -10.55 -7.50 -17.71
C GLU A 208 -11.04 -6.12 -18.15
N THR A 209 -10.17 -5.12 -18.07
CA THR A 209 -10.46 -3.75 -18.50
C THR A 209 -9.23 -3.11 -19.12
N LEU A 210 -9.44 -2.01 -19.84
CA LEU A 210 -8.34 -1.10 -20.18
C LEU A 210 -7.76 -0.48 -18.90
N SER A 211 -6.52 -0.02 -18.98
CA SER A 211 -5.86 0.73 -17.91
C SER A 211 -6.57 2.06 -17.61
N SER A 212 -6.19 2.71 -16.52
CA SER A 212 -6.60 4.08 -16.23
C SER A 212 -6.24 5.04 -17.36
N ASN A 213 -7.08 6.03 -17.61
CA ASN A 213 -6.90 7.02 -18.68
C ASN A 213 -6.90 8.46 -18.16
N ARG A 214 -6.33 8.72 -16.97
CA ARG A 214 -6.36 10.04 -16.33
C ARG A 214 -7.77 10.64 -16.20
N ASP A 215 -8.76 9.78 -15.99
CA ASP A 215 -10.17 10.15 -15.92
C ASP A 215 -10.74 10.78 -17.21
N GLU A 216 -10.04 10.61 -18.33
CA GLU A 216 -10.48 11.03 -19.65
C GLU A 216 -11.28 9.92 -20.36
N PRO A 217 -12.30 10.28 -21.16
CA PRO A 217 -13.00 9.31 -22.00
C PRO A 217 -12.03 8.70 -23.03
N ARG A 218 -12.28 7.44 -23.37
CA ARG A 218 -11.57 6.78 -24.48
C ARG A 218 -12.36 6.99 -25.77
N PRO A 219 -11.70 7.28 -26.91
CA PRO A 219 -12.38 7.24 -28.20
C PRO A 219 -12.76 5.79 -28.55
N PRO A 220 -13.85 5.57 -29.31
CA PRO A 220 -14.19 4.26 -29.83
C PRO A 220 -13.08 3.73 -30.78
N PRO A 221 -12.95 2.40 -30.95
CA PRO A 221 -13.85 1.36 -30.45
C PRO A 221 -13.65 1.03 -28.96
N TYR A 222 -14.67 0.43 -28.34
CA TYR A 222 -14.63 -0.02 -26.95
C TYR A 222 -14.47 -1.54 -26.87
N PRO A 223 -13.85 -2.08 -25.79
CA PRO A 223 -13.87 -3.52 -25.55
C PRO A 223 -15.31 -3.98 -25.34
N THR A 224 -15.59 -5.22 -25.75
CA THR A 224 -16.84 -5.89 -25.37
C THR A 224 -16.89 -6.09 -23.86
N PRO A 225 -18.09 -6.26 -23.25
CA PRO A 225 -18.20 -6.59 -21.83
C PRO A 225 -17.33 -7.80 -21.46
N SER A 226 -16.54 -7.68 -20.39
CA SER A 226 -15.77 -8.78 -19.81
C SER A 226 -16.54 -9.44 -18.67
N ILE A 227 -16.27 -10.72 -18.41
CA ILE A 227 -16.91 -11.45 -17.31
C ILE A 227 -16.19 -11.12 -16.01
N LEU A 228 -16.95 -10.64 -15.03
CA LEU A 228 -16.53 -10.55 -13.64
C LEU A 228 -16.66 -11.94 -12.98
N ARG A 229 -15.54 -12.58 -12.62
CA ARG A 229 -15.51 -13.94 -12.07
C ARG A 229 -14.99 -13.94 -10.64
N VAL A 230 -15.67 -14.68 -9.76
CA VAL A 230 -15.16 -15.00 -8.42
C VAL A 230 -14.47 -16.36 -8.47
N TYR A 231 -13.24 -16.42 -7.98
CA TYR A 231 -12.49 -17.67 -7.81
C TYR A 231 -12.29 -17.95 -6.33
N THR A 232 -12.35 -19.22 -5.98
CA THR A 232 -11.87 -19.73 -4.70
C THR A 232 -10.42 -20.21 -4.90
N ILE A 233 -9.48 -19.64 -4.14
CA ILE A 233 -8.06 -19.93 -4.21
C ILE A 233 -7.65 -20.65 -2.92
N LYS A 234 -7.07 -21.84 -3.07
CA LYS A 234 -6.42 -22.55 -1.97
C LYS A 234 -4.97 -22.06 -1.84
N ILE A 235 -4.61 -21.58 -0.67
CA ILE A 235 -3.24 -21.19 -0.34
C ILE A 235 -2.45 -22.48 -0.09
N VAL A 236 -1.35 -22.65 -0.81
CA VAL A 236 -0.38 -23.74 -0.58
C VAL A 236 0.89 -23.10 -0.04
N TYR A 237 1.28 -23.50 1.16
CA TYR A 237 2.58 -23.15 1.71
C TYR A 237 3.59 -24.20 1.20
N THR A 238 4.58 -23.76 0.45
CA THR A 238 5.73 -24.61 0.12
C THR A 238 6.84 -24.27 1.10
N ASP A 239 7.16 -25.21 1.99
CA ASP A 239 8.36 -25.12 2.81
C ASP A 239 9.60 -25.13 1.89
N PHE A 240 10.51 -24.17 2.08
CA PHE A 240 11.82 -24.12 1.44
C PHE A 240 12.91 -24.08 2.50
#